data_AF-A0A944T1F4-F1
#
_entry.id   AF-A0A944T1F4-F1
#
_cell.length_a   1.000
_cell.length_b   1.000
_cell.length_c   1.000
_cell.angle_alpha   90.00
_cell.angle_beta   90.00
_cell.angle_gamma   90.00
#
_symmetry.space_group_name_H-M   'P 1'
#
loop_
_entity.id
_entity.type
_entity.pdbx_description
1 polymer ?
#
loop_
_entity_poly.entity_id
_entity_poly.type
_entity_poly.pdbx_seq_one_letter_code
_entity_poly.pdbx_strand_id
1 'polypeptide(L)' 'MKLVCPECKNEVDLSRYPNLGKDQVIECDVCGITLLVTNIDGDQVETEIVDEGK' A
#
# COMPACT_ATOMS: atom_id res chain seq x y z
N MET A 1 -7.75 8.87 -1.63
CA MET A 1 -6.56 8.21 -1.07
C MET A 1 -5.53 7.96 -2.15
N LYS A 2 -4.26 8.20 -1.85
CA LYS A 2 -3.10 8.10 -2.74
C LYS A 2 -2.00 7.33 -2.02
N LEU A 3 -1.47 6.31 -2.69
CA LEU A 3 -0.33 5.53 -2.25
C LEU A 3 0.66 5.41 -3.41
N VAL A 4 1.93 5.70 -3.15
CA VAL A 4 3.02 5.41 -4.07
C VAL A 4 3.80 4.23 -3.52
N CYS A 5 3.94 3.17 -4.31
CA CYS A 5 4.68 1.99 -3.91
C CYS A 5 6.15 2.36 -3.61
N PRO A 6 6.68 2.06 -2.40
CA PRO A 6 8.06 2.37 -2.06
C PRO A 6 9.07 1.56 -2.88
N GLU A 7 8.67 0.44 -3.49
CA GLU A 7 9.52 -0.40 -4.35
C GLU A 7 9.56 0.11 -5.79
N CYS A 8 8.44 -0.01 -6.53
CA CYS A 8 8.42 0.28 -7.97
C CYS A 8 8.11 1.74 -8.34
N LYS A 9 7.84 2.60 -7.34
CA LYS A 9 7.52 4.03 -7.50
C LYS A 9 6.26 4.36 -8.32
N ASN A 10 5.43 3.38 -8.64
CA ASN A 10 4.14 3.59 -9.28
C ASN A 10 3.05 3.89 -8.24
N GLU A 11 1.99 4.57 -8.68
CA GLU A 11 0.76 4.70 -7.88
C GLU A 11 0.10 3.34 -7.73
N VAL A 12 -0.38 3.03 -6.52
CA VAL A 12 -1.09 1.78 -6.21
C VAL A 12 -2.60 2.02 -6.31
N ASP A 13 -3.31 1.12 -6.98
CA ASP A 13 -4.77 1.17 -7.04
C ASP A 13 -5.39 0.71 -5.71
N LEU A 14 -5.84 1.68 -4.91
CA LEU A 14 -6.49 1.45 -3.63
C LEU A 14 -8.00 1.16 -3.76
N SER A 15 -8.59 1.14 -4.96
CA SER A 15 -10.03 0.92 -5.16
C SER A 15 -10.51 -0.44 -4.63
N ARG A 16 -9.61 -1.42 -4.55
CA ARG A 16 -9.85 -2.77 -3.98
C ARG A 16 -9.98 -2.77 -2.45
N TYR A 17 -9.63 -1.66 -1.79
CA TYR A 17 -9.61 -1.53 -0.34
C TYR A 17 -10.54 -0.39 0.13
N PRO A 18 -11.87 -0.56 0.02
CA PRO A 18 -12.84 0.51 0.31
C PRO A 18 -12.87 0.95 1.78
N ASN A 19 -12.35 0.12 2.69
CA ASN A 19 -12.23 0.41 4.12
C ASN A 19 -10.77 0.29 4.56
N LEU A 20 -9.84 0.86 3.78
CA LEU A 20 -8.41 0.82 4.06
C LEU A 20 -8.11 1.39 5.45
N GLY A 21 -7.47 0.58 6.29
CA GLY A 21 -7.12 0.95 7.66
C GLY A 21 -5.61 0.90 7.92
N LYS A 22 -5.19 1.55 8.99
CA LYS A 22 -3.85 1.34 9.56
C LYS A 22 -3.69 -0.12 9.99
N ASP A 23 -2.46 -0.63 9.90
CA ASP A 23 -2.05 -2.01 10.20
C ASP A 23 -2.65 -3.06 9.23
N GLN A 24 -3.25 -2.60 8.13
CA GLN A 24 -3.73 -3.48 7.06
C GLN A 24 -2.60 -3.81 6.09
N VAL A 25 -2.54 -5.08 5.69
CA VAL A 25 -1.64 -5.55 4.63
C VAL A 25 -2.37 -5.48 3.29
N ILE A 26 -1.72 -4.87 2.31
CA ILE A 26 -2.18 -4.74 0.93
C ILE A 26 -1.08 -5.18 -0.05
N GLU A 27 -1.45 -5.40 -1.31
CA GLU A 27 -0.51 -5.77 -2.37
C GLU A 27 -0.45 -4.63 -3.39
N CYS A 28 0.77 -4.29 -3.85
CA CYS A 28 0.90 -3.40 -4.99
C CYS A 28 0.42 -4.10 -6.26
N ASP A 29 -0.60 -3.56 -6.92
CA ASP A 29 -1.19 -4.11 -8.14
C ASP A 29 -0.25 -4.06 -9.36
N VAL A 30 0.87 -3.35 -9.26
CA VAL A 30 1.85 -3.19 -10.34
C VAL A 30 3.03 -4.16 -10.23
N CYS A 31 3.67 -4.27 -9.06
CA CYS A 31 4.83 -5.13 -8.86
C CYS A 31 4.59 -6.35 -7.97
N GLY A 32 3.41 -6.46 -7.33
CA GLY A 32 3.03 -7.62 -6.51
C GLY A 32 3.64 -7.65 -5.11
N ILE A 33 4.38 -6.61 -4.68
CA ILE A 33 4.98 -6.59 -3.34
C ILE A 33 3.94 -6.36 -2.25
N THR A 34 4.18 -6.99 -1.09
CA THR A 34 3.32 -6.86 0.09
C THR A 34 3.69 -5.61 0.89
N LEU A 35 2.70 -4.77 1.17
CA LEU A 35 2.82 -3.48 1.84
C LEU A 35 1.95 -3.44 3.11
N LEU A 36 2.51 -3.01 4.24
CA LEU A 36 1.79 -2.75 5.49
C LEU A 36 1.47 -1.27 5.56
N VAL A 37 0.19 -0.91 5.70
CA VAL A 37 -0.23 0.47 5.94
C VAL A 37 0.18 0.89 7.34
N THR A 38 1.13 1.82 7.46
CA THR A 38 1.63 2.31 8.75
C THR A 38 0.96 3.61 9.18
N ASN A 39 0.47 4.40 8.23
CA ASN A 39 -0.20 5.67 8.49
C ASN A 39 -1.18 6.05 7.37
N ILE A 40 -2.22 6.80 7.74
CA ILE A 40 -3.18 7.41 6.83
C ILE A 40 -3.39 8.85 7.30
N ASP A 41 -2.89 9.82 6.54
CA ASP A 41 -3.05 11.25 6.80
C ASP A 41 -3.92 11.89 5.70
N GLY A 42 -5.21 12.03 6.00
CA GLY A 42 -6.21 12.49 5.04
C GLY A 42 -6.28 11.58 3.81
N ASP A 43 -5.77 12.08 2.69
CA ASP A 43 -5.71 11.34 1.42
C ASP A 43 -4.40 10.60 1.20
N GLN A 44 -3.38 10.80 2.03
CA GLN A 44 -2.08 10.16 1.84
C GLN A 44 -1.96 8.89 2.67
N VAL A 45 -1.52 7.81 2.03
CA VAL A 45 -1.28 6.52 2.68
C VAL A 45 0.23 6.27 2.68
N GLU A 46 0.76 5.94 3.85
CA GLU A 46 2.15 5.52 4.01
C GLU A 46 2.19 4.02 4.27
N THR A 47 3.16 3.36 3.64
CA THR A 47 3.34 1.91 3.78
C THR A 47 4.80 1.54 3.96
N GLU A 48 5.02 0.43 4.65
CA GLU A 48 6.32 -0.25 4.71
C GLU A 48 6.25 -1.59 3.95
N ILE A 49 7.38 -2.02 3.40
CA ILE A 49 7.50 -3.32 2.73
C ILE A 49 7.57 -4.40 3.82
N VAL A 50 6.65 -5.36 3.77
CA VAL A 50 6.52 -6.40 4.82
C VAL A 50 7.14 -7.72 4.40
N ASP A 51 7.05 -8.07 3.11
CA ASP A 51 7.60 -9.32 2.59
C ASP A 51 7.79 -9.26 1.06
N GLU A 52 8.97 -9.65 0.60
CA GLU A 52 9.19 -10.14 -0.76
C GLU A 52 8.76 -11.60 -0.75
N GLY A 53 7.52 -11.88 -1.17
CA GLY A 53 6.91 -13.22 -1.03
C GLY A 53 7.88 -14.36 -1.34
N LYS A 54 8.02 -15.29 -0.39
CA LYS A 54 8.71 -16.57 -0.59
C LYS A 54 7.81 -17.60 -1.27
#